data_AF-A0A1F9W6F8-F1
#
_entry.id   AF-A0A1F9W6F8-F1
#
_cell.length_a   1.000
_cell.length_b   1.000
_cell.length_c   1.000
_cell.angle_alpha   90.00
_cell.angle_beta   90.00
_cell.angle_gamma   90.00
#
_symmetry.space_group_name_H-M   'P 1'
#
loop_
_entity.id
_entity.type
_entity.pdbx_description
1 polymer ?
#
loop_
_entity_poly.entity_id
_entity_poly.type
_entity_poly.pdbx_seq_one_letter_code
_entity_poly.pdbx_strand_id
1 'polypeptide(L)'
;MKNAAAAILLFAIPLQAAQPAINAISAADISAIEIAVPQVPAPQAPAQDLRAGEVLTRLHLMPQAYKSAISSFVKDDKEFAEFTSMWNPILQKAGFAIGEISFRADIKLAVINYTSPQGLVLRRFMADPLNYDALNPTDMHNLRQELTVSLSKNDMPAAASFYIKSELFRPTFVIYYVTKGGENDDHEKQLRIFKPGDDIDYDLLQKAGVNIVKRDNAFTMVYAGKLIGFKSRVAVDETAAAVKILEFRKYLAENKKEFIGSATHKFATPFVVGAATYNYFFNVYFYQ
;
A
#
# COMPACT_ATOMS: atom_id res chain seq x y z
N MET A 1 -11.24 52.37 -57.26
CA MET A 1 -12.67 51.98 -57.24
C MET A 1 -12.74 50.58 -56.63
N LYS A 2 -13.53 50.36 -55.56
CA LYS A 2 -14.80 49.59 -55.55
C LYS A 2 -14.70 48.20 -56.22
N ASN A 3 -15.18 47.06 -55.71
CA ASN A 3 -15.81 46.61 -54.45
C ASN A 3 -15.46 45.08 -54.34
N ALA A 4 -15.82 44.25 -53.34
CA ALA A 4 -16.74 44.31 -52.21
C ALA A 4 -16.17 43.49 -51.00
N ALA A 5 -17.04 42.96 -50.13
CA ALA A 5 -16.76 41.93 -49.13
C ALA A 5 -17.84 40.82 -49.18
N ALA A 6 -17.56 39.65 -48.62
CA ALA A 6 -18.57 38.72 -48.11
C ALA A 6 -17.97 37.78 -47.06
N ALA A 7 -18.53 37.81 -45.84
CA ALA A 7 -18.35 36.78 -44.84
C ALA A 7 -19.68 36.04 -44.68
N ILE A 8 -19.66 34.71 -44.51
CA ILE A 8 -20.82 33.94 -44.05
C ILE A 8 -20.37 33.04 -42.89
N LEU A 9 -21.18 33.07 -41.85
CA LEU A 9 -21.04 32.41 -40.56
C LEU A 9 -21.86 31.11 -40.52
N LEU A 10 -21.45 30.17 -39.67
CA LEU A 10 -22.25 29.06 -39.09
C LEU A 10 -22.72 27.99 -40.12
N PHE A 11 -22.77 26.69 -39.82
CA PHE A 11 -23.38 26.05 -38.65
C PHE A 11 -22.72 24.71 -38.31
N ALA A 12 -22.82 24.30 -37.03
CA ALA A 12 -22.53 22.94 -36.59
C ALA A 12 -23.78 22.06 -36.70
N ILE A 13 -23.61 20.79 -37.05
CA ILE A 13 -24.63 19.72 -36.94
C ILE A 13 -23.93 18.49 -36.33
N PRO A 14 -24.52 17.82 -35.32
CA PRO A 14 -23.82 16.81 -34.52
C PRO A 14 -23.74 15.44 -35.22
N LEU A 15 -22.70 14.67 -34.90
CA LEU A 15 -22.59 13.27 -35.31
C LEU A 15 -23.51 12.40 -34.43
N GLN A 16 -24.67 12.02 -34.97
CA GLN A 16 -25.66 11.23 -34.25
C GLN A 16 -25.40 9.73 -34.50
N ALA A 17 -24.63 9.10 -33.61
CA ALA A 17 -24.42 7.64 -33.61
C ALA A 17 -25.58 6.94 -32.88
N ALA A 18 -26.19 5.95 -33.53
CA ALA A 18 -27.36 5.25 -33.02
C ALA A 18 -27.03 4.37 -31.80
N GLN A 19 -27.91 4.41 -30.78
CA GLN A 19 -27.95 3.40 -29.73
C GLN A 19 -28.69 2.15 -30.25
N PRO A 20 -28.21 0.92 -29.97
CA PRO A 20 -29.03 -0.28 -30.12
C PRO A 20 -30.08 -0.30 -29.00
N ALA A 21 -31.36 -0.21 -29.37
CA ALA A 21 -32.46 -0.42 -28.44
C ALA A 21 -32.55 -1.91 -28.06
N ILE A 22 -32.46 -2.21 -26.77
CA ILE A 22 -32.90 -3.50 -26.22
C ILE A 22 -34.16 -3.21 -25.41
N ASN A 23 -35.28 -3.80 -25.84
CA ASN A 23 -36.57 -3.62 -25.19
C ASN A 23 -36.63 -4.37 -23.85
N ALA A 24 -36.96 -3.62 -22.81
CA ALA A 24 -37.73 -3.99 -21.62
C ALA A 24 -37.57 -5.41 -21.03
N ILE A 25 -37.00 -5.46 -19.83
CA ILE A 25 -37.82 -5.82 -18.65
C ILE A 25 -37.95 -4.52 -17.83
N SER A 26 -39.15 -4.19 -17.38
CA SER A 26 -39.44 -2.88 -16.81
C SER A 26 -39.37 -2.89 -15.27
N ALA A 27 -39.06 -1.76 -14.65
CA ALA A 27 -39.10 -1.63 -13.19
C ALA A 27 -40.54 -1.74 -12.62
N ALA A 28 -41.58 -1.73 -13.45
CA ALA A 28 -42.96 -1.94 -13.03
C ALA A 28 -43.27 -3.41 -12.65
N ASP A 29 -42.43 -4.35 -13.09
CA ASP A 29 -42.59 -5.78 -12.81
C ASP A 29 -42.05 -6.20 -11.43
N ILE A 30 -41.44 -5.27 -10.68
CA ILE A 30 -40.89 -5.49 -9.32
C ILE A 30 -41.75 -4.77 -8.25
N SER A 31 -42.63 -3.84 -8.65
CA SER A 31 -43.52 -3.10 -7.74
C SER A 31 -44.78 -3.90 -7.36
N ALA A 32 -44.59 -5.05 -6.71
CA ALA A 32 -45.69 -5.88 -6.18
C ALA A 32 -45.29 -6.71 -4.94
N ILE A 33 -44.80 -6.04 -3.88
CA ILE A 33 -45.03 -6.38 -2.46
C ILE A 33 -44.65 -5.12 -1.65
N GLU A 34 -45.66 -4.40 -1.16
CA GLU A 34 -45.49 -3.34 -0.16
C GLU A 34 -45.50 -3.93 1.25
N ILE A 35 -44.63 -3.44 2.13
CA ILE A 35 -45.02 -3.15 3.51
C ILE A 35 -44.46 -1.77 3.87
N ALA A 36 -45.33 -0.77 3.94
CA ALA A 36 -44.96 0.57 4.36
C ALA A 36 -44.76 0.61 5.89
N VAL A 37 -43.55 0.96 6.33
CA VAL A 37 -43.25 1.34 7.71
C VAL A 37 -42.94 2.85 7.71
N PRO A 38 -43.60 3.67 8.55
CA PRO A 38 -43.43 5.12 8.50
C PRO A 38 -41.99 5.52 8.83
N GLN A 39 -41.35 6.28 7.92
CA GLN A 39 -40.02 6.80 8.13
C GLN A 39 -40.04 7.93 9.17
N VAL A 40 -39.60 7.61 10.39
CA VAL A 40 -39.07 8.63 11.31
C VAL A 40 -37.78 9.18 10.66
N PRO A 41 -37.62 10.51 10.53
CA PRO A 41 -36.38 11.09 10.03
C PRO A 41 -35.21 10.64 10.90
N ALA A 42 -34.28 9.86 10.33
CA ALA A 42 -33.07 9.48 11.03
C ALA A 42 -32.29 10.75 11.42
N PRO A 43 -31.92 10.95 12.69
CA PRO A 43 -31.07 12.06 13.06
C PRO A 43 -29.80 12.04 12.22
N GLN A 44 -29.46 13.18 11.61
CA GLN A 44 -28.16 13.36 10.97
C GLN A 44 -27.11 13.24 12.07
N ALA A 45 -26.49 12.06 12.18
CA ALA A 45 -25.36 11.87 13.07
C ALA A 45 -24.26 12.85 12.61
N PRO A 46 -23.75 13.72 13.49
CA PRO A 46 -22.65 14.60 13.12
C PRO A 46 -21.47 13.73 12.70
N ALA A 47 -20.74 14.17 11.66
CA ALA A 47 -19.53 13.49 11.23
C ALA A 47 -18.60 13.33 12.45
N GLN A 48 -18.32 12.10 12.85
CA GLN A 48 -17.41 11.85 13.96
C GLN A 48 -16.01 12.31 13.54
N ASP A 49 -15.44 13.23 14.31
CA ASP A 49 -14.02 13.63 14.19
C ASP A 49 -13.14 12.43 14.56
N LEU A 50 -12.88 11.54 13.59
CA LEU A 50 -12.13 10.31 13.85
C LEU A 50 -10.65 10.63 14.13
N ARG A 51 -10.20 10.39 15.36
CA ARG A 51 -8.83 10.66 15.84
C ARG A 51 -7.91 9.44 15.68
N ALA A 52 -6.61 9.70 15.74
CA ALA A 52 -5.60 8.64 15.71
C ALA A 52 -5.75 7.70 16.91
N GLY A 53 -5.84 6.39 16.65
CA GLY A 53 -6.06 5.35 17.66
C GLY A 53 -7.49 4.81 17.74
N GLU A 54 -8.39 5.21 16.85
CA GLU A 54 -9.74 4.65 16.79
C GLU A 54 -9.84 3.32 16.02
N VAL A 55 -10.97 2.62 16.17
CA VAL A 55 -11.21 1.29 15.59
C VAL A 55 -12.04 1.41 14.30
N LEU A 56 -11.43 1.11 13.15
CA LEU A 56 -12.14 0.96 11.89
C LEU A 56 -12.77 -0.44 11.80
N THR A 57 -14.10 -0.46 11.72
CA THR A 57 -14.90 -1.64 11.39
C THR A 57 -15.36 -1.67 9.94
N ARG A 58 -15.25 -0.53 9.25
CA ARG A 58 -15.73 -0.30 7.87
C ARG A 58 -14.54 -0.20 6.92
N LEU A 59 -14.43 -1.14 5.99
CA LEU A 59 -13.25 -1.25 5.12
C LEU A 59 -13.14 -0.13 4.08
N HIS A 60 -14.24 0.50 3.68
CA HIS A 60 -14.20 1.66 2.78
C HIS A 60 -13.45 2.86 3.38
N LEU A 61 -13.32 2.91 4.71
CA LEU A 61 -12.56 3.93 5.43
C LEU A 61 -11.06 3.59 5.55
N MET A 62 -10.62 2.42 5.07
CA MET A 62 -9.22 1.96 5.05
C MET A 62 -8.66 1.93 3.61
N PRO A 63 -8.44 3.09 2.98
CA PRO A 63 -8.01 3.16 1.58
C PRO A 63 -6.64 2.52 1.32
N GLN A 64 -6.39 2.20 0.06
CA GLN A 64 -5.05 2.09 -0.50
C GLN A 64 -4.45 3.50 -0.64
N ALA A 65 -3.15 3.64 -0.43
CA ALA A 65 -2.41 4.88 -0.72
C ALA A 65 -1.36 4.57 -1.79
N TYR A 66 -1.44 5.26 -2.93
CA TYR A 66 -0.58 5.01 -4.09
C TYR A 66 -0.25 6.32 -4.80
N LYS A 67 1.04 6.57 -5.05
CA LYS A 67 1.55 7.85 -5.58
C LYS A 67 0.91 9.02 -4.83
N SER A 68 0.20 9.91 -5.54
CA SER A 68 -0.47 11.10 -5.00
C SER A 68 -2.00 10.95 -4.92
N ALA A 69 -2.48 9.72 -4.68
CA ALA A 69 -3.89 9.44 -4.48
C ALA A 69 -4.12 8.46 -3.31
N ILE A 70 -5.31 8.55 -2.72
CA ILE A 70 -5.88 7.46 -1.92
C ILE A 70 -7.14 6.95 -2.61
N SER A 71 -7.39 5.65 -2.55
CA SER A 71 -8.53 5.02 -3.19
C SER A 71 -9.14 3.91 -2.35
N SER A 72 -10.45 3.76 -2.43
CA SER A 72 -11.19 2.79 -1.64
C SER A 72 -12.42 2.27 -2.40
N PHE A 73 -12.88 1.09 -2.05
CA PHE A 73 -14.14 0.57 -2.59
C PHE A 73 -15.31 1.03 -1.72
N VAL A 74 -16.32 1.65 -2.33
CA VAL A 74 -17.54 2.18 -1.69
C VAL A 74 -18.76 1.73 -2.48
N LYS A 75 -19.83 1.29 -1.80
CA LYS A 75 -21.03 0.73 -2.45
C LYS A 75 -21.92 1.80 -3.08
N ASP A 76 -22.01 2.95 -2.45
CA ASP A 76 -22.97 4.02 -2.74
C ASP A 76 -22.41 5.40 -2.36
N ASP A 77 -23.18 6.45 -2.66
CA ASP A 77 -22.83 7.84 -2.37
C ASP A 77 -22.69 8.13 -0.87
N LYS A 78 -23.29 7.30 0.01
CA LYS A 78 -23.17 7.45 1.46
C LYS A 78 -21.82 6.94 1.94
N GLU A 79 -21.40 5.74 1.53
CA GLU A 79 -20.04 5.25 1.84
C GLU A 79 -18.96 6.17 1.20
N PHE A 80 -19.24 6.77 0.04
CA PHE A 80 -18.37 7.80 -0.56
C PHE A 80 -18.30 9.10 0.26
N ALA A 81 -19.44 9.61 0.74
CA ALA A 81 -19.47 10.78 1.62
C ALA A 81 -18.75 10.52 2.96
N GLU A 82 -18.91 9.33 3.55
CA GLU A 82 -18.17 8.93 4.75
C GLU A 82 -16.65 8.88 4.51
N PHE A 83 -16.22 8.26 3.39
CA PHE A 83 -14.82 8.20 2.99
C PHE A 83 -14.19 9.59 2.81
N THR A 84 -14.86 10.47 2.07
CA THR A 84 -14.36 11.83 1.80
C THR A 84 -14.36 12.72 3.03
N SER A 85 -15.43 12.66 3.84
CA SER A 85 -15.52 13.40 5.11
C SER A 85 -14.42 13.02 6.09
N MET A 86 -14.02 11.74 6.14
CA MET A 86 -12.93 11.27 7.00
C MET A 86 -11.55 11.72 6.46
N TRP A 87 -11.30 11.52 5.17
CA TRP A 87 -9.94 11.59 4.63
C TRP A 87 -9.48 12.99 4.22
N ASN A 88 -10.40 13.87 3.79
CA ASN A 88 -10.05 15.25 3.44
C ASN A 88 -9.35 16.01 4.59
N PRO A 89 -9.87 16.06 5.84
CA PRO A 89 -9.19 16.76 6.94
C PRO A 89 -7.87 16.09 7.35
N ILE A 90 -7.75 14.76 7.25
CA ILE A 90 -6.49 14.03 7.52
C ILE A 90 -5.41 14.45 6.53
N LEU A 91 -5.72 14.45 5.24
CA LEU A 91 -4.79 14.84 4.18
C LEU A 91 -4.39 16.32 4.28
N GLN A 92 -5.35 17.22 4.52
CA GLN A 92 -5.08 18.65 4.73
C GLN A 92 -4.17 18.89 5.94
N LYS A 93 -4.43 18.23 7.08
CA LYS A 93 -3.59 18.31 8.29
C LYS A 93 -2.18 17.75 8.07
N ALA A 94 -2.03 16.78 7.17
CA ALA A 94 -0.74 16.24 6.74
C ALA A 94 0.02 17.14 5.74
N GLY A 95 -0.53 18.31 5.38
CA GLY A 95 0.10 19.28 4.48
C GLY A 95 -0.18 19.07 2.99
N PHE A 96 -1.16 18.23 2.64
CA PHE A 96 -1.54 18.00 1.25
C PHE A 96 -2.63 18.97 0.78
N ALA A 97 -2.49 19.47 -0.44
CA ALA A 97 -3.57 20.15 -1.15
C ALA A 97 -4.46 19.11 -1.85
N ILE A 98 -5.76 19.10 -1.54
CA ILE A 98 -6.74 18.19 -2.13
C ILE A 98 -6.96 18.57 -3.60
N GLY A 99 -6.92 17.57 -4.48
CA GLY A 99 -7.21 17.69 -5.91
C GLY A 99 -8.59 17.16 -6.27
N GLU A 100 -8.70 16.52 -7.42
CA GLU A 100 -9.96 15.88 -7.86
C GLU A 100 -10.38 14.76 -6.89
N ILE A 101 -11.64 14.82 -6.46
CA ILE A 101 -12.34 13.77 -5.73
C ILE A 101 -13.40 13.17 -6.66
N SER A 102 -13.41 11.85 -6.84
CA SER A 102 -14.34 11.18 -7.74
C SER A 102 -14.84 9.84 -7.19
N PHE A 103 -16.04 9.45 -7.63
CA PHE A 103 -16.64 8.15 -7.39
C PHE A 103 -17.09 7.53 -8.72
N ARG A 104 -16.53 6.37 -9.05
CA ARG A 104 -16.91 5.56 -10.21
C ARG A 104 -17.87 4.47 -9.76
N ALA A 105 -19.17 4.76 -9.88
CA ALA A 105 -20.26 3.94 -9.34
C ALA A 105 -20.45 2.58 -10.04
N ASP A 106 -19.92 2.44 -11.26
CA ASP A 106 -19.87 1.22 -12.08
C ASP A 106 -18.89 0.18 -11.50
N ILE A 107 -17.70 0.61 -11.09
CA ILE A 107 -16.66 -0.25 -10.49
C ILE A 107 -16.53 -0.08 -8.97
N LYS A 108 -17.45 0.67 -8.35
CA LYS A 108 -17.53 0.92 -6.91
C LYS A 108 -16.25 1.52 -6.30
N LEU A 109 -15.56 2.39 -7.04
CA LEU A 109 -14.27 2.96 -6.62
C LEU A 109 -14.36 4.47 -6.33
N ALA A 110 -14.05 4.85 -5.10
CA ALA A 110 -13.79 6.24 -4.72
C ALA A 110 -12.29 6.56 -4.79
N VAL A 111 -11.95 7.78 -5.21
CA VAL A 111 -10.57 8.29 -5.27
C VAL A 111 -10.53 9.73 -4.76
N ILE A 112 -9.53 10.05 -3.93
CA ILE A 112 -9.14 11.42 -3.58
C ILE A 112 -7.71 11.60 -4.07
N ASN A 113 -7.53 12.43 -5.09
CA ASN A 113 -6.22 12.89 -5.53
C ASN A 113 -5.75 14.03 -4.63
N TYR A 114 -4.44 14.17 -4.46
CA TYR A 114 -3.83 15.25 -3.70
C TYR A 114 -2.46 15.63 -4.27
N THR A 115 -1.90 16.73 -3.79
CA THR A 115 -0.54 17.19 -4.15
C THR A 115 0.21 17.71 -2.92
N SER A 116 1.54 17.71 -2.99
CA SER A 116 2.41 18.34 -2.00
C SER A 116 3.45 19.22 -2.73
N PRO A 117 3.60 20.51 -2.37
CA PRO A 117 4.67 21.35 -2.91
C PRO A 117 6.09 20.81 -2.62
N GLN A 118 6.24 19.97 -1.60
CA GLN A 118 7.50 19.36 -1.18
C GLN A 118 7.74 17.98 -1.82
N GLY A 119 6.86 17.53 -2.74
CA GLY A 119 6.94 16.20 -3.34
C GLY A 119 6.69 15.06 -2.36
N LEU A 120 5.93 15.32 -1.29
CA LEU A 120 5.55 14.31 -0.31
C LEU A 120 4.35 13.49 -0.80
N VAL A 121 4.27 12.25 -0.32
CA VAL A 121 3.21 11.28 -0.61
C VAL A 121 2.77 10.57 0.66
N LEU A 122 1.53 10.10 0.69
CA LEU A 122 1.04 9.20 1.72
C LEU A 122 1.40 7.75 1.38
N ARG A 123 1.87 7.00 2.37
CA ARG A 123 2.10 5.55 2.30
C ARG A 123 1.40 4.86 3.47
N ARG A 124 1.09 3.58 3.28
CA ARG A 124 0.33 2.77 4.23
C ARG A 124 1.15 1.58 4.71
N PHE A 125 1.31 1.45 6.02
CA PHE A 125 1.82 0.26 6.68
C PHE A 125 0.67 -0.47 7.38
N MET A 126 0.62 -1.80 7.27
CA MET A 126 -0.35 -2.65 7.96
C MET A 126 0.42 -3.72 8.74
N ALA A 127 0.12 -3.86 10.03
CA ALA A 127 0.87 -4.75 10.93
C ALA A 127 0.51 -6.24 10.77
N ASP A 128 -0.54 -6.57 10.03
CA ASP A 128 -1.07 -7.93 9.87
C ASP A 128 -0.03 -9.02 9.52
N PRO A 129 1.07 -8.78 8.78
CA PRO A 129 2.07 -9.83 8.53
C PRO A 129 3.07 -10.12 9.68
N LEU A 130 3.06 -9.33 10.78
CA LEU A 130 4.00 -9.39 11.90
C LEU A 130 3.62 -10.40 13.00
N ASN A 131 4.53 -10.70 13.92
CA ASN A 131 4.31 -11.63 15.02
C ASN A 131 4.06 -10.87 16.32
N TYR A 132 2.78 -10.72 16.66
CA TYR A 132 2.30 -10.16 17.94
C TYR A 132 1.00 -10.88 18.35
N ASP A 133 0.67 -10.83 19.65
CA ASP A 133 -0.63 -11.29 20.12
C ASP A 133 -1.71 -10.28 19.70
N ALA A 134 -2.48 -10.63 18.68
CA ALA A 134 -3.59 -9.85 18.17
C ALA A 134 -4.77 -9.76 19.15
N LEU A 135 -4.86 -10.68 20.12
CA LEU A 135 -5.93 -10.68 21.12
C LEU A 135 -5.55 -9.87 22.37
N ASN A 136 -4.28 -9.46 22.52
CA ASN A 136 -3.81 -8.55 23.56
C ASN A 136 -3.81 -7.08 23.07
N PRO A 137 -4.75 -6.22 23.51
CA PRO A 137 -4.81 -4.83 23.06
C PRO A 137 -3.58 -4.00 23.48
N THR A 138 -2.92 -4.38 24.58
CA THR A 138 -1.73 -3.71 25.10
C THR A 138 -0.53 -3.94 24.18
N ASP A 139 -0.30 -5.18 23.74
CA ASP A 139 0.81 -5.51 22.84
C ASP A 139 0.61 -4.86 21.47
N MET A 140 -0.62 -4.91 20.94
CA MET A 140 -0.99 -4.23 19.71
C MET A 140 -0.85 -2.69 19.81
N HIS A 141 -1.16 -2.10 20.97
CA HIS A 141 -0.92 -0.68 21.22
C HIS A 141 0.58 -0.36 21.26
N ASN A 142 1.36 -1.12 22.04
CA ASN A 142 2.79 -0.92 22.19
C ASN A 142 3.52 -1.02 20.84
N LEU A 143 3.18 -2.02 20.02
CA LEU A 143 3.73 -2.18 18.67
C LEU A 143 3.34 -1.00 17.76
N ARG A 144 2.09 -0.52 17.80
CA ARG A 144 1.69 0.67 17.03
C ARG A 144 2.49 1.91 17.43
N GLN A 145 2.74 2.10 18.73
CA GLN A 145 3.53 3.24 19.23
C GLN A 145 5.03 3.10 18.87
N GLU A 146 5.62 1.91 19.04
CA GLU A 146 7.00 1.60 18.63
C GLU A 146 7.24 1.98 17.17
N LEU A 147 6.35 1.55 16.27
CA LEU A 147 6.44 1.87 14.84
C LEU A 147 6.16 3.35 14.54
N THR A 148 5.20 3.98 15.23
CA THR A 148 4.89 5.42 15.04
C THR A 148 6.03 6.33 15.48
N VAL A 149 6.69 6.02 16.61
CA VAL A 149 7.88 6.72 17.09
C VAL A 149 9.05 6.52 16.12
N SER A 150 9.20 5.31 15.58
CA SER A 150 10.28 4.97 14.65
C SER A 150 10.11 5.64 13.28
N LEU A 151 8.86 5.83 12.85
CA LEU A 151 8.46 6.64 11.70
C LEU A 151 8.89 8.11 11.86
N SER A 152 8.54 8.76 13.00
CA SER A 152 8.96 10.14 13.27
C SER A 152 10.49 10.30 13.38
N LYS A 153 11.20 9.33 13.99
CA LYS A 153 12.68 9.29 14.02
C LYS A 153 13.33 9.14 12.64
N ASN A 154 12.55 8.87 11.60
CA ASN A 154 12.98 8.66 10.22
C ASN A 154 12.46 9.73 9.26
N ASP A 155 11.96 10.86 9.75
CA ASP A 155 11.37 11.92 8.93
C ASP A 155 10.15 11.46 8.11
N MET A 156 9.46 10.42 8.60
CA MET A 156 8.27 9.84 7.99
C MET A 156 7.05 9.97 8.91
N PRO A 157 6.59 11.18 9.28
CA PRO A 157 5.58 11.36 10.32
C PRO A 157 4.24 10.68 9.97
N ALA A 158 3.60 10.07 10.97
CA ALA A 158 2.27 9.49 10.81
C ALA A 158 1.21 10.58 10.65
N ALA A 159 0.45 10.55 9.54
CA ALA A 159 -0.71 11.40 9.30
C ALA A 159 -1.95 10.87 10.06
N ALA A 160 -2.13 9.54 10.07
CA ALA A 160 -3.20 8.87 10.79
C ALA A 160 -2.80 7.43 11.16
N SER A 161 -3.44 6.87 12.19
CA SER A 161 -3.35 5.44 12.48
C SER A 161 -4.60 4.94 13.16
N PHE A 162 -5.00 3.71 12.84
CA PHE A 162 -6.26 3.12 13.28
C PHE A 162 -6.05 1.65 13.63
N TYR A 163 -6.77 1.16 14.64
CA TYR A 163 -6.97 -0.26 14.83
C TYR A 163 -8.01 -0.77 13.84
N ILE A 164 -7.90 -2.02 13.40
CA ILE A 164 -8.80 -2.66 12.44
C ILE A 164 -9.51 -3.80 13.14
N LYS A 165 -10.84 -3.81 13.07
CA LYS A 165 -11.69 -4.91 13.52
C LYS A 165 -12.69 -5.26 12.42
N SER A 166 -12.32 -6.23 11.58
CA SER A 166 -13.12 -6.73 10.47
C SER A 166 -13.01 -8.25 10.44
N GLU A 167 -13.98 -8.95 9.86
CA GLU A 167 -13.93 -10.41 9.72
C GLU A 167 -12.85 -10.87 8.71
N LEU A 168 -12.40 -9.97 7.82
CA LEU A 168 -11.36 -10.28 6.83
C LEU A 168 -9.93 -10.26 7.38
N PHE A 169 -9.72 -9.74 8.59
CA PHE A 169 -8.40 -9.59 9.20
C PHE A 169 -8.47 -10.03 10.66
N ARG A 170 -7.41 -10.67 11.17
CA ARG A 170 -7.23 -10.72 12.63
C ARG A 170 -7.09 -9.29 13.18
N PRO A 171 -7.38 -9.04 14.47
CA PRO A 171 -7.24 -7.70 15.02
C PRO A 171 -5.84 -7.13 14.78
N THR A 172 -5.78 -5.96 14.17
CA THR A 172 -4.53 -5.37 13.69
C THR A 172 -4.61 -3.85 13.70
N PHE A 173 -3.59 -3.19 13.16
CA PHE A 173 -3.62 -1.75 12.95
C PHE A 173 -2.98 -1.38 11.62
N VAL A 174 -3.35 -0.18 11.17
CA VAL A 174 -2.81 0.48 10.00
C VAL A 174 -2.22 1.82 10.40
N ILE A 175 -1.07 2.18 9.82
CA ILE A 175 -0.47 3.52 9.93
C ILE A 175 -0.37 4.11 8.53
N TYR A 176 -0.94 5.30 8.37
CA TYR A 176 -0.77 6.13 7.20
C TYR A 176 0.23 7.23 7.54
N TYR A 177 1.33 7.28 6.79
CA TYR A 177 2.46 8.16 7.07
C TYR A 177 2.92 8.88 5.82
N VAL A 178 3.54 10.03 6.03
CA VAL A 178 4.06 10.88 4.97
C VAL A 178 5.51 10.48 4.69
N THR A 179 5.92 10.42 3.43
CA THR A 179 7.33 10.28 3.03
C THR A 179 7.58 11.05 1.73
N LYS A 180 8.84 11.14 1.30
CA LYS A 180 9.19 11.73 0.00
C LYS A 180 8.84 10.76 -1.13
N GLY A 181 8.06 11.25 -2.09
CA GLY A 181 7.66 10.49 -3.27
C GLY A 181 8.81 10.25 -4.26
N GLY A 182 8.74 9.12 -4.96
CA GLY A 182 9.60 8.76 -6.08
C GLY A 182 8.77 8.30 -7.29
N GLU A 183 9.44 8.09 -8.42
CA GLU A 183 8.80 7.51 -9.62
C GLU A 183 8.49 6.02 -9.42
N ASN A 184 9.41 5.30 -8.76
CA ASN A 184 9.26 3.93 -8.32
C ASN A 184 9.12 3.87 -6.80
N ASP A 185 7.98 3.37 -6.30
CA ASP A 185 7.70 3.16 -4.88
C ASP A 185 8.77 2.28 -4.21
N ASP A 186 9.43 1.36 -4.93
CA ASP A 186 10.48 0.50 -4.38
C ASP A 186 11.76 1.27 -4.02
N HIS A 187 12.03 2.39 -4.69
CA HIS A 187 13.21 3.23 -4.42
C HIS A 187 12.96 4.26 -3.30
N GLU A 188 11.71 4.41 -2.84
CA GLU A 188 11.35 5.33 -1.77
C GLU A 188 11.78 4.82 -0.39
N LYS A 189 12.12 5.75 0.52
CA LYS A 189 12.22 5.46 1.96
C LYS A 189 10.81 5.21 2.49
N GLN A 190 10.50 3.97 2.83
CA GLN A 190 9.22 3.54 3.39
C GLN A 190 9.45 2.67 4.62
N LEU A 191 8.47 2.63 5.53
CA LEU A 191 8.37 1.57 6.53
C LEU A 191 7.86 0.29 5.85
N ARG A 192 8.65 -0.78 5.90
CA ARG A 192 8.41 -2.03 5.17
C ARG A 192 8.58 -3.24 6.09
N ILE A 193 7.90 -4.33 5.74
CA ILE A 193 8.11 -5.66 6.33
C ILE A 193 8.97 -6.46 5.37
N PHE A 194 10.04 -7.08 5.86
CA PHE A 194 10.85 -8.03 5.12
C PHE A 194 10.67 -9.42 5.74
N LYS A 195 10.21 -10.37 4.93
CA LYS A 195 9.87 -11.74 5.34
C LYS A 195 10.29 -12.71 4.23
N PRO A 196 11.60 -13.00 4.09
CA PRO A 196 12.12 -13.78 2.96
C PRO A 196 11.70 -15.26 2.97
N GLY A 197 11.26 -15.79 4.11
CA GLY A 197 10.93 -17.20 4.30
C GLY A 197 12.07 -18.04 4.89
N ASP A 198 13.30 -17.52 4.83
CA ASP A 198 14.50 -18.03 5.50
C ASP A 198 14.90 -17.10 6.67
N ASP A 199 15.83 -17.56 7.51
CA ASP A 199 16.43 -16.72 8.56
C ASP A 199 17.17 -15.51 7.96
N ILE A 200 17.03 -14.36 8.63
CA ILE A 200 17.57 -13.07 8.20
C ILE A 200 18.97 -12.86 8.78
N ASP A 201 19.93 -12.53 7.91
CA ASP A 201 21.29 -12.12 8.28
C ASP A 201 21.31 -10.69 8.86
N TYR A 202 20.71 -10.53 10.04
CA TYR A 202 20.47 -9.25 10.68
C TYR A 202 21.72 -8.37 10.80
N ASP A 203 22.84 -8.96 11.24
CA ASP A 203 24.07 -8.22 11.47
C ASP A 203 24.76 -7.82 10.16
N LEU A 204 24.55 -8.57 9.08
CA LEU A 204 24.98 -8.18 7.72
C LEU A 204 24.17 -6.98 7.23
N LEU A 205 22.84 -7.03 7.34
CA LEU A 205 21.96 -5.94 6.92
C LEU A 205 22.23 -4.66 7.73
N GLN A 206 22.42 -4.78 9.04
CA GLN A 206 22.73 -3.65 9.91
C GLN A 206 24.11 -3.05 9.62
N LYS A 207 25.14 -3.86 9.35
CA LYS A 207 26.47 -3.38 8.90
C LYS A 207 26.42 -2.71 7.53
N ALA A 208 25.52 -3.16 6.65
CA ALA A 208 25.28 -2.54 5.34
C ALA A 208 24.39 -1.27 5.41
N GLY A 209 24.04 -0.80 6.62
CA GLY A 209 23.30 0.45 6.82
C GLY A 209 21.77 0.35 6.67
N VAL A 210 21.20 -0.86 6.63
CA VAL A 210 19.74 -1.04 6.67
C VAL A 210 19.20 -0.57 8.02
N ASN A 211 18.29 0.40 8.02
CA ASN A 211 17.66 0.88 9.25
C ASN A 211 16.57 -0.08 9.72
N ILE A 212 16.98 -1.11 10.47
CA ILE A 212 16.10 -2.10 11.09
C ILE A 212 15.35 -1.43 12.25
N VAL A 213 14.04 -1.30 12.11
CA VAL A 213 13.14 -0.72 13.11
C VAL A 213 12.78 -1.75 14.17
N LYS A 214 12.52 -3.00 13.76
CA LYS A 214 12.18 -4.12 14.66
C LYS A 214 12.69 -5.44 14.09
N ARG A 215 13.42 -6.21 14.90
CA ARG A 215 13.64 -7.65 14.68
C ARG A 215 12.41 -8.36 15.24
N ASP A 216 11.56 -8.92 14.39
CA ASP A 216 10.24 -9.44 14.78
C ASP A 216 10.32 -10.94 15.14
N ASN A 217 11.00 -11.72 14.31
CA ASN A 217 11.52 -13.05 14.65
C ASN A 217 12.74 -13.39 13.76
N ALA A 218 13.19 -14.64 13.71
CA ALA A 218 14.37 -15.02 12.91
C ALA A 218 14.21 -14.71 11.40
N PHE A 219 12.99 -14.80 10.85
CA PHE A 219 12.68 -14.70 9.42
C PHE A 219 11.76 -13.51 9.05
N THR A 220 11.49 -12.60 9.98
CA THR A 220 10.62 -11.42 9.79
C THR A 220 11.22 -10.19 10.47
N MET A 221 11.28 -9.06 9.77
CA MET A 221 11.69 -7.77 10.35
C MET A 221 10.88 -6.59 9.80
N VAL A 222 10.85 -5.49 10.56
CA VAL A 222 10.41 -4.17 10.09
C VAL A 222 11.62 -3.28 9.91
N TYR A 223 11.67 -2.53 8.82
CA TYR A 223 12.78 -1.63 8.48
C TYR A 223 12.28 -0.38 7.75
N ALA A 224 13.12 0.67 7.73
CA ALA A 224 12.84 1.93 7.06
C ALA A 224 13.84 2.16 5.90
N GLY A 225 13.39 2.04 4.64
CA GLY A 225 14.27 2.18 3.47
C GLY A 225 13.65 1.79 2.13
N LYS A 226 14.50 1.66 1.10
CA LYS A 226 14.17 1.08 -0.22
C LYS A 226 13.74 -0.39 -0.08
N LEU A 227 13.00 -0.94 -1.04
CA LEU A 227 12.59 -2.34 -1.00
C LEU A 227 13.79 -3.29 -1.08
N ILE A 228 13.97 -4.12 -0.06
CA ILE A 228 14.96 -5.19 -0.03
C ILE A 228 14.42 -6.42 -0.77
N GLY A 229 15.13 -6.84 -1.81
CA GLY A 229 15.01 -8.14 -2.45
C GLY A 229 15.95 -9.18 -1.82
N PHE A 230 15.58 -10.45 -1.98
CA PHE A 230 16.28 -11.60 -1.41
C PHE A 230 16.33 -12.77 -2.40
N LYS A 231 17.44 -13.51 -2.38
CA LYS A 231 17.54 -14.85 -2.95
C LYS A 231 18.43 -15.76 -2.09
N SER A 232 17.89 -16.89 -1.66
CA SER A 232 18.65 -18.05 -1.18
C SER A 232 18.98 -18.98 -2.36
N ARG A 233 20.17 -19.61 -2.33
CA ARG A 233 20.67 -20.57 -3.32
C ARG A 233 21.60 -21.58 -2.66
N VAL A 234 21.78 -22.76 -3.28
CA VAL A 234 22.64 -23.83 -2.75
C VAL A 234 23.94 -24.03 -3.54
N ALA A 235 24.97 -24.52 -2.85
CA ALA A 235 26.30 -24.80 -3.38
C ALA A 235 26.88 -26.10 -2.84
N VAL A 236 27.77 -26.72 -3.63
CA VAL A 236 28.47 -27.96 -3.27
C VAL A 236 29.60 -27.69 -2.27
N ASP A 237 30.28 -26.54 -2.39
CA ASP A 237 31.33 -26.05 -1.49
C ASP A 237 31.33 -24.51 -1.43
N GLU A 238 32.17 -23.93 -0.57
CA GLU A 238 32.29 -22.48 -0.36
C GLU A 238 32.84 -21.75 -1.60
N THR A 239 33.73 -22.38 -2.37
CA THR A 239 34.29 -21.80 -3.61
C THR A 239 33.19 -21.66 -4.66
N ALA A 240 32.38 -22.71 -4.83
CA ALA A 240 31.21 -22.69 -5.70
C ALA A 240 30.14 -21.70 -5.23
N ALA A 241 29.98 -21.47 -3.92
CA ALA A 241 29.13 -20.39 -3.40
C ALA A 241 29.69 -19.01 -3.80
N ALA A 242 30.98 -18.76 -3.56
CA ALA A 242 31.63 -17.50 -3.89
C ALA A 242 31.54 -17.14 -5.39
N VAL A 243 31.75 -18.11 -6.29
CA VAL A 243 31.58 -17.92 -7.74
C VAL A 243 30.14 -17.51 -8.07
N LYS A 244 29.14 -18.25 -7.57
CA LYS A 244 27.71 -17.94 -7.81
C LYS A 244 27.28 -16.59 -7.22
N ILE A 245 27.85 -16.18 -6.09
CA ILE A 245 27.62 -14.85 -5.49
C ILE A 245 28.17 -13.75 -6.40
N LEU A 246 29.39 -13.91 -6.93
CA LEU A 246 29.99 -12.95 -7.85
C LEU A 246 29.22 -12.86 -9.17
N GLU A 247 28.78 -13.98 -9.73
CA GLU A 247 27.88 -14.02 -10.90
C GLU A 247 26.55 -13.31 -10.62
N PHE A 248 25.92 -13.59 -9.48
CA PHE A 248 24.65 -12.97 -9.13
C PHE A 248 24.80 -11.46 -8.87
N ARG A 249 25.93 -11.01 -8.32
CA ARG A 249 26.25 -9.58 -8.18
C ARG A 249 26.38 -8.88 -9.55
N LYS A 250 26.98 -9.53 -10.56
CA LYS A 250 27.02 -9.01 -11.95
C LYS A 250 25.60 -8.90 -12.53
N TYR A 251 24.81 -9.97 -12.42
CA TYR A 251 23.41 -9.98 -12.85
C TYR A 251 22.58 -8.87 -12.20
N LEU A 252 22.76 -8.60 -10.90
CA LEU A 252 22.09 -7.48 -10.23
C LEU A 252 22.47 -6.13 -10.85
N ALA A 253 23.76 -5.88 -11.08
CA ALA A 253 24.24 -4.64 -11.70
C ALA A 253 23.70 -4.44 -13.13
N GLU A 254 23.70 -5.50 -13.95
CA GLU A 254 23.10 -5.51 -15.30
C GLU A 254 21.60 -5.16 -15.27
N ASN A 255 20.90 -5.57 -14.21
CA ASN A 255 19.48 -5.30 -13.99
C ASN A 255 19.22 -4.01 -13.17
N LYS A 256 20.24 -3.16 -12.98
CA LYS A 256 20.19 -1.88 -12.24
C LYS A 256 19.85 -2.01 -10.74
N LYS A 257 20.11 -3.17 -10.14
CA LYS A 257 19.86 -3.48 -8.72
C LYS A 257 21.11 -3.30 -7.89
N GLU A 258 20.94 -2.80 -6.68
CA GLU A 258 22.03 -2.45 -5.77
C GLU A 258 22.31 -3.61 -4.80
N PHE A 259 23.46 -4.27 -4.93
CA PHE A 259 23.85 -5.36 -4.02
C PHE A 259 24.14 -4.83 -2.61
N ILE A 260 23.45 -5.38 -1.60
CA ILE A 260 23.66 -5.04 -0.18
C ILE A 260 24.74 -5.94 0.42
N GLY A 261 24.57 -7.26 0.29
CA GLY A 261 25.46 -8.22 0.93
C GLY A 261 25.05 -9.67 0.67
N SER A 262 25.92 -10.60 1.06
CA SER A 262 25.63 -12.03 1.02
C SER A 262 26.26 -12.77 2.20
N ALA A 263 25.57 -13.76 2.73
CA ALA A 263 26.09 -14.69 3.74
C ALA A 263 26.09 -16.12 3.18
N THR A 264 27.04 -16.95 3.62
CA THR A 264 27.11 -18.38 3.26
C THR A 264 27.09 -19.20 4.52
N HIS A 265 26.28 -20.25 4.52
CA HIS A 265 25.98 -21.09 5.68
C HIS A 265 26.16 -22.55 5.28
N LYS A 266 26.72 -23.34 6.18
CA LYS A 266 26.87 -24.78 5.99
C LYS A 266 25.61 -25.50 6.48
N PHE A 267 25.10 -26.45 5.70
CA PHE A 267 24.04 -27.33 6.17
C PHE A 267 24.55 -28.26 7.27
N ALA A 268 23.76 -28.45 8.32
CA ALA A 268 24.02 -29.45 9.35
C ALA A 268 24.00 -30.88 8.75
N THR A 269 23.06 -31.13 7.83
CA THR A 269 22.96 -32.36 7.06
C THR A 269 22.97 -32.01 5.56
N PRO A 270 24.04 -32.34 4.81
CA PRO A 270 24.06 -32.18 3.36
C PRO A 270 22.97 -33.00 2.67
N PHE A 271 22.50 -32.55 1.51
CA PHE A 271 21.52 -33.28 0.70
C PHE A 271 22.00 -33.49 -0.73
N VAL A 272 21.47 -34.53 -1.39
CA VAL A 272 21.89 -34.96 -2.73
C VAL A 272 20.77 -34.68 -3.73
N VAL A 273 21.11 -34.11 -4.89
CA VAL A 273 20.21 -34.00 -6.04
C VAL A 273 20.96 -34.48 -7.29
N GLY A 274 20.51 -35.60 -7.85
CA GLY A 274 21.23 -36.29 -8.91
C GLY A 274 22.62 -36.73 -8.44
N ALA A 275 23.66 -36.30 -9.15
CA ALA A 275 25.06 -36.59 -8.82
C ALA A 275 25.73 -35.54 -7.91
N ALA A 276 25.01 -34.50 -7.47
CA ALA A 276 25.57 -33.39 -6.70
C ALA A 276 25.15 -33.42 -5.23
N THR A 277 26.12 -33.35 -4.32
CA THR A 277 25.92 -33.18 -2.87
C THR A 277 26.06 -31.71 -2.50
N TYR A 278 24.99 -31.11 -1.96
CA TYR A 278 24.95 -29.71 -1.54
C TYR A 278 25.27 -29.62 -0.04
N ASN A 279 26.38 -28.95 0.28
CA ASN A 279 26.86 -28.77 1.65
C ASN A 279 26.59 -27.36 2.20
N TYR A 280 26.29 -26.39 1.33
CA TYR A 280 26.11 -24.99 1.71
C TYR A 280 24.87 -24.37 1.05
N PHE A 281 24.29 -23.38 1.72
CA PHE A 281 23.43 -22.38 1.10
C PHE A 281 24.02 -20.99 1.28
N PHE A 282 23.59 -20.06 0.44
CA PHE A 282 23.98 -18.67 0.56
C PHE A 282 22.79 -17.75 0.27
N ASN A 283 22.69 -16.73 1.11
CA ASN A 283 21.70 -15.67 1.02
C ASN A 283 22.30 -14.48 0.27
N VAL A 284 21.54 -13.85 -0.61
CA VAL A 284 21.92 -12.57 -1.25
C VAL A 284 20.81 -11.55 -1.06
N TYR A 285 21.21 -10.38 -0.54
CA TYR A 285 20.36 -9.22 -0.28
C TYR A 285 20.72 -8.09 -1.26
N PHE A 286 19.70 -7.41 -1.77
CA PHE A 286 19.84 -6.32 -2.73
C PHE A 286 18.67 -5.35 -2.60
N TYR A 287 18.82 -4.10 -3.05
CA TYR A 287 17.66 -3.23 -3.29
C TYR A 287 17.10 -3.51 -4.68
N GLN A 288 15.76 -3.52 -4.79
CA GLN A 288 15.03 -3.77 -6.04
C GLN A 288 15.22 -2.66 -7.07
#